data_AF-A0A1I5DNI2-F1
#
_entry.id   AF-A0A1I5DNI2-F1
#
_cell.length_a   1.000
_cell.length_b   1.000
_cell.length_c   1.000
_cell.angle_alpha   90.00
_cell.angle_beta   90.00
_cell.angle_gamma   90.00
#
_symmetry.space_group_name_H-M   'P 1'
#
loop_
_entity.id
_entity.type
_entity.pdbx_description
1 polymer ?
#
loop_
_entity_poly.entity_id
_entity_poly.type
_entity_poly.pdbx_seq_one_letter_code
_entity_poly.pdbx_strand_id
1 'polypeptide(L)'
;MGVDNRLTADQLAALLPGDPVVIQSGAESGRPRHTAGVVVRADGPHIAVSVRSPRGAAYVEQYRRRDGSRVGGQMRAELINADADAPVPQEAQRRTRHIDLLFRDWTRHRTDVDRLRALHEAIGECLEDSTETASR
;
A
#
# COMPACT_ATOMS: atom_id res chain seq x y z
N MET A 1 8.97 17.21 -4.37
CA MET A 1 7.81 17.99 -3.91
C MET A 1 6.77 16.97 -3.47
N GLY A 2 6.46 16.93 -2.17
CA GLY A 2 5.55 15.94 -1.61
C GLY A 2 4.12 16.36 -1.89
N VAL A 3 3.38 15.54 -2.63
CA VAL A 3 1.93 15.64 -2.66
C VAL A 3 1.42 15.33 -1.24
N ASP A 4 0.69 16.27 -0.65
CA ASP A 4 0.02 16.10 0.64
C ASP A 4 -1.11 15.08 0.49
N ASN A 5 -0.75 13.80 0.42
CA ASN A 5 -1.69 12.68 0.27
C ASN A 5 -2.37 12.32 1.60
N ARG A 6 -2.29 13.18 2.62
CA ARG A 6 -2.86 12.90 3.94
C ARG A 6 -4.38 12.98 3.88
N LEU A 7 -5.05 12.04 4.56
CA LEU A 7 -6.50 12.14 4.75
C LEU A 7 -6.82 13.41 5.55
N THR A 8 -7.79 14.19 5.09
CA THR A 8 -8.29 15.34 5.83
C THR A 8 -9.08 14.89 7.06
N ALA A 9 -9.28 15.79 8.03
CA ALA A 9 -10.07 15.47 9.23
C ALA A 9 -11.50 15.00 8.90
N ASP A 10 -12.13 15.58 7.87
CA ASP A 10 -13.45 15.16 7.40
C ASP A 10 -13.43 13.75 6.78
N GLN A 11 -12.39 13.41 6.01
CA GLN A 11 -12.24 12.06 5.45
C GLN A 11 -11.99 11.03 6.56
N LEU A 12 -11.18 11.37 7.56
CA LEU A 12 -10.95 10.54 8.74
C LEU A 12 -12.22 10.39 9.59
N ALA A 13 -13.08 11.40 9.61
CA ALA A 13 -14.36 11.35 10.30
C ALA A 13 -15.37 10.45 9.57
N ALA A 14 -15.29 10.37 8.24
CA ALA A 14 -16.18 9.57 7.40
C ALA A 14 -15.83 8.07 7.36
N LEU A 15 -14.62 7.67 7.81
CA LEU A 15 -14.20 6.27 7.80
C LEU A 15 -15.11 5.39 8.67
N LEU A 16 -15.54 4.28 8.09
CA LEU A 16 -16.38 3.26 8.71
C LEU A 16 -15.61 1.95 8.92
N PRO A 17 -16.02 1.12 9.89
CA PRO A 17 -15.52 -0.26 9.97
C PRO A 17 -15.78 -1.01 8.66
N GLY A 18 -14.73 -1.62 8.12
CA GLY A 18 -14.74 -2.30 6.82
C GLY A 18 -14.03 -1.51 5.71
N ASP A 19 -13.81 -0.20 5.90
CA ASP A 19 -13.19 0.62 4.87
C ASP A 19 -11.71 0.28 4.67
N PRO A 20 -11.25 0.16 3.41
CA PRO A 20 -9.84 -0.01 3.10
C PRO A 20 -9.10 1.31 3.32
N VAL A 21 -7.93 1.24 3.96
CA VAL A 21 -7.06 2.39 4.20
C VAL A 21 -5.62 2.08 3.82
N VAL A 22 -4.88 3.12 3.43
CA VAL A 22 -3.45 3.01 3.13
C VAL A 22 -2.66 3.68 4.24
N ILE A 23 -1.68 2.94 4.76
CA ILE A 23 -0.76 3.38 5.79
C ILE A 23 0.58 3.66 5.11
N GLN A 24 1.06 4.89 5.23
CA GLN A 24 2.42 5.24 4.85
C GLN A 24 3.32 5.23 6.09
N SER A 25 4.47 4.54 6.00
CA SER A 25 5.49 4.51 7.06
C SER A 25 6.87 4.80 6.50
N GLY A 26 7.76 5.33 7.34
CA GLY A 26 9.18 5.50 7.01
C GLY A 26 9.53 6.63 6.04
N ALA A 27 8.67 7.64 5.93
CA ALA A 27 8.94 8.84 5.13
C ALA A 27 10.20 9.60 5.57
N GLU A 28 10.62 9.46 6.83
CA GLU A 28 11.75 10.20 7.40
C GLU A 28 13.11 9.49 7.20
N SER A 29 13.12 8.22 6.79
CA SER A 29 14.34 7.39 6.77
C SER A 29 14.69 6.81 5.39
N GLY A 30 13.94 7.16 4.33
CA GLY A 30 14.16 6.67 2.97
C GLY A 30 12.89 6.59 2.12
N ARG A 31 12.83 5.61 1.21
CA ARG A 31 11.65 5.37 0.36
C ARG A 31 10.44 5.01 1.25
N PRO A 32 9.32 5.74 1.16
CA PRO A 32 8.13 5.47 1.97
C PRO A 32 7.61 4.06 1.66
N ARG A 33 7.15 3.37 2.71
CA ARG A 33 6.50 2.06 2.60
C ARG A 33 5.01 2.23 2.77
N HIS A 34 4.25 1.76 1.78
CA HIS A 34 2.80 1.72 1.81
C HIS A 34 2.31 0.35 2.22
N THR A 35 1.38 0.32 3.16
CA THR A 35 0.76 -0.91 3.68
C THR A 35 -0.75 -0.76 3.63
N ALA A 36 -1.44 -1.74 3.08
CA ALA A 36 -2.90 -1.78 3.11
C ALA A 36 -3.40 -2.26 4.48
N GLY A 37 -4.43 -1.60 4.99
CA GLY A 37 -5.14 -1.99 6.20
C GLY A 37 -6.65 -1.89 6.00
N VAL A 38 -7.39 -2.45 6.95
CA VAL A 38 -8.86 -2.33 6.99
C VAL A 38 -9.23 -1.70 8.31
N VAL A 39 -10.09 -0.67 8.27
CA VAL A 39 -10.62 -0.07 9.49
C VAL A 39 -11.47 -1.11 10.20
N VAL A 40 -11.12 -1.47 11.43
CA VAL A 40 -11.92 -2.38 12.26
C VAL A 40 -12.80 -1.61 13.23
N ARG A 41 -12.42 -0.37 13.54
CA ARG A 41 -13.18 0.53 14.42
C ARG A 41 -12.82 1.97 14.14
N ALA A 42 -13.81 2.86 14.10
CA ALA A 42 -13.61 4.30 13.92
C ALA A 42 -14.26 5.15 15.02
N ASP A 43 -14.64 4.53 16.14
CA ASP A 43 -15.34 5.21 17.23
C ASP A 43 -14.39 6.05 18.09
N GLY A 44 -14.81 7.29 18.39
CA GLY A 44 -14.12 8.18 19.31
C GLY A 44 -12.88 8.85 18.70
N PRO A 45 -11.82 9.09 19.51
CA PRO A 45 -10.65 9.87 19.07
C PRO A 45 -9.65 9.07 18.23
N HIS A 46 -9.87 7.76 18.07
CA HIS A 46 -8.94 6.86 17.40
C HIS A 46 -9.63 5.99 16.36
N ILE A 47 -8.89 5.65 15.32
CA ILE A 47 -9.24 4.71 14.27
C ILE A 47 -8.35 3.49 14.47
N ALA A 48 -8.96 2.33 14.69
CA ALA A 48 -8.27 1.06 14.75
C ALA A 48 -8.25 0.44 13.35
N VAL A 49 -7.06 0.07 12.89
CA VAL A 49 -6.82 -0.50 11.57
C VAL A 49 -6.17 -1.86 11.72
N SER A 50 -6.77 -2.90 11.16
CA SER A 50 -6.18 -4.22 11.06
C SER A 50 -5.21 -4.28 9.88
N VAL A 51 -3.97 -4.67 10.18
CA VAL A 51 -2.87 -4.78 9.24
C VAL A 51 -2.36 -6.22 9.25
N ARG A 52 -1.95 -6.74 8.09
CA ARG A 52 -1.30 -8.05 8.00
C ARG A 52 0.20 -7.91 8.02
N SER A 53 0.85 -8.64 8.92
CA SER A 53 2.30 -8.78 8.94
C SER A 53 2.79 -9.55 7.71
N PRO A 54 4.09 -9.44 7.34
CA PRO A 54 4.67 -10.25 6.28
C PRO A 54 4.51 -11.77 6.48
N ARG A 55 4.32 -12.20 7.73
CA ARG A 55 4.09 -13.61 8.11
C ARG A 55 2.60 -14.01 8.12
N GLY A 56 1.71 -13.13 7.67
CA GLY A 56 0.27 -13.39 7.54
C GLY A 56 -0.56 -13.17 8.81
N ALA A 57 0.08 -12.96 9.97
CA ALA A 57 -0.64 -12.63 11.20
C ALA A 57 -1.24 -11.23 11.12
N ALA A 58 -2.52 -11.09 11.47
CA ALA A 58 -3.18 -9.81 11.60
C ALA A 58 -2.83 -9.16 12.95
N TYR A 59 -2.56 -7.87 12.95
CA TYR A 59 -2.38 -7.07 14.15
C TYR A 59 -3.11 -5.74 13.97
N VAL A 60 -3.50 -5.12 15.08
CA VAL A 60 -4.27 -3.87 15.05
C VAL A 60 -3.34 -2.72 15.40
N GLU A 61 -3.31 -1.72 14.53
CA GLU A 61 -2.68 -0.43 14.79
C GLU A 61 -3.75 0.62 15.09
N GLN A 62 -3.40 1.60 15.90
CA GLN A 62 -4.30 2.70 16.24
C GLN A 62 -3.78 3.99 15.62
N TYR A 63 -4.69 4.77 15.08
CA TYR A 63 -4.42 6.05 14.43
C TYR A 63 -5.29 7.12 15.05
N ARG A 64 -4.78 8.34 15.16
CA ARG A 64 -5.56 9.47 15.64
C ARG A 64 -6.54 9.88 14.57
N ARG A 65 -7.80 10.04 14.94
CA ARG A 65 -8.85 10.45 14.00
C ARG A 65 -8.70 11.90 13.54
N ARG A 66 -7.97 12.73 14.30
CA ARG A 66 -7.79 14.15 14.00
C ARG A 66 -6.85 14.40 12.81
N ASP A 67 -5.76 13.64 12.75
CA ASP A 67 -4.62 13.90 11.87
C ASP A 67 -4.10 12.63 11.18
N GLY A 68 -4.72 11.48 11.44
CA GLY A 68 -4.38 10.21 10.78
C GLY A 68 -3.03 9.65 11.22
N SER A 69 -2.41 10.16 12.28
CA SER A 69 -1.09 9.74 12.75
C SER A 69 -1.18 8.51 13.66
N ARG A 70 -0.22 7.58 13.56
CA ARG A 70 -0.21 6.37 14.39
C ARG A 70 -0.01 6.71 15.87
N VAL A 71 -0.86 6.13 16.70
CA VAL A 71 -0.74 6.17 18.16
C VAL A 71 0.18 5.04 18.61
N GLY A 72 1.39 5.41 19.01
CA GLY A 72 2.39 4.46 19.50
C GLY A 72 3.22 3.78 18.40
N GLY A 73 4.24 3.05 18.84
CA GLY A 73 5.24 2.40 17.98
C GLY A 73 6.49 3.26 17.72
N GLN A 74 7.57 2.61 17.29
CA GLN A 74 8.90 3.25 17.13
C GLN A 74 9.03 4.14 15.89
N MET A 75 8.19 3.93 14.88
CA MET A 75 8.28 4.63 13.59
C MET A 75 7.02 5.44 13.33
N ARG A 76 7.16 6.63 12.74
CA ARG A 76 6.03 7.45 12.31
C ARG A 76 5.30 6.78 11.14
N ALA A 77 3.99 6.65 11.29
CA ALA A 77 3.10 6.15 10.25
C ALA A 77 1.82 7.00 10.20
N GLU A 78 1.29 7.21 9.00
CA GLU A 78 0.16 8.11 8.75
C GLU A 78 -0.82 7.45 7.77
N LEU A 79 -2.13 7.68 7.99
CA LEU A 79 -3.17 7.28 7.05
C LEU A 79 -3.21 8.27 5.89
N ILE A 80 -3.11 7.75 4.67
CA ILE A 80 -3.11 8.54 3.43
C ILE A 80 -4.33 8.20 2.59
N ASN A 81 -4.74 9.16 1.75
CA ASN A 81 -5.86 9.00 0.85
C ASN A 81 -5.52 7.95 -0.21
N ALA A 82 -6.38 6.92 -0.26
CA ALA A 82 -6.36 5.91 -1.29
C ALA A 82 -6.47 6.55 -2.68
N ASP A 83 -7.38 7.48 -2.94
CA ASP A 83 -7.54 8.03 -4.31
C ASP A 83 -6.38 8.91 -4.79
N ALA A 84 -5.54 9.41 -3.88
CA ALA A 84 -4.33 10.15 -4.28
C ALA A 84 -3.20 9.22 -4.74
N ASP A 85 -3.27 7.93 -4.39
CA ASP A 85 -2.38 6.86 -4.81
C ASP A 85 -3.07 5.51 -4.48
N ALA A 86 -3.95 5.05 -5.38
CA ALA A 86 -4.89 3.94 -5.11
C ALA A 86 -4.19 2.75 -4.43
N PRO A 87 -4.78 2.11 -3.40
CA PRO A 87 -4.30 0.83 -2.92
C PRO A 87 -4.38 -0.14 -4.10
N VAL A 88 -3.23 -0.33 -4.72
CA VAL A 88 -3.00 -1.33 -5.75
C VAL A 88 -3.60 -2.63 -5.20
N PRO A 89 -4.68 -3.17 -5.80
CA PRO A 89 -5.42 -4.30 -5.25
C PRO A 89 -4.46 -5.43 -4.90
N GLN A 90 -4.78 -6.27 -3.90
CA GLN A 90 -3.86 -7.32 -3.42
C GLN A 90 -3.24 -8.17 -4.55
N GLU A 91 -3.95 -8.33 -5.68
CA GLU A 91 -3.42 -8.91 -6.92
C GLU A 91 -2.34 -8.07 -7.57
N ALA A 92 -2.57 -6.79 -7.79
CA ALA A 92 -1.56 -5.90 -8.33
C ALA A 92 -0.36 -5.72 -7.37
N GLN A 93 -0.56 -5.83 -6.05
CA GLN A 93 0.54 -5.87 -5.07
C GLN A 93 1.34 -7.18 -5.14
N ARG A 94 0.69 -8.31 -5.43
CA ARG A 94 1.36 -9.59 -5.73
C ARG A 94 2.11 -9.53 -7.07
N ARG A 95 1.52 -8.88 -8.08
CA ARG A 95 2.12 -8.66 -9.41
C ARG A 95 3.37 -7.78 -9.31
N THR A 96 3.33 -6.67 -8.57
CA THR A 96 4.53 -5.83 -8.33
C THR A 96 5.64 -6.61 -7.63
N ARG A 97 5.32 -7.42 -6.60
CA ARG A 97 6.32 -8.28 -5.94
C ARG A 97 6.89 -9.34 -6.89
N HIS A 98 6.07 -9.87 -7.79
CA HIS A 98 6.50 -10.82 -8.80
C HIS A 98 7.48 -10.17 -9.81
N ILE A 99 7.14 -8.98 -10.32
CA ILE A 99 8.01 -8.17 -11.20
C ILE A 99 9.32 -7.81 -10.49
N ASP A 100 9.28 -7.41 -9.22
CA ASP A 100 10.48 -7.09 -8.42
C ASP A 100 11.40 -8.31 -8.24
N LEU A 101 10.84 -9.51 -8.08
CA LEU A 101 11.61 -10.75 -8.00
C LEU A 101 12.24 -11.11 -9.34
N LEU A 102 11.49 -11.01 -10.45
CA LEU A 102 11.99 -11.25 -11.81
C LEU A 102 13.09 -10.24 -12.18
N PHE A 103 12.91 -8.96 -11.82
CA PHE A 103 13.91 -7.93 -12.03
C PHE A 103 15.20 -8.20 -11.25
N ARG A 104 15.08 -8.64 -9.99
CA ARG A 104 16.23 -9.04 -9.16
C ARG A 104 16.94 -10.27 -9.69
N ASP A 105 16.20 -11.22 -10.23
CA ASP A 105 16.74 -12.45 -10.78
C ASP A 105 17.48 -12.21 -12.11
N TRP A 106 16.90 -11.38 -12.99
CA TRP A 106 17.56 -10.91 -14.21
C TRP A 106 18.79 -10.03 -13.92
N THR A 107 18.73 -9.11 -12.94
CA THR A 107 19.91 -8.28 -12.61
C THR A 107 21.11 -9.11 -12.15
N ARG A 108 20.87 -10.30 -11.57
CA ARG A 108 21.94 -11.26 -11.22
C ARG A 108 22.43 -12.08 -12.41
N HIS A 109 21.65 -12.19 -13.49
CA HIS A 109 21.96 -12.95 -14.70
C HIS A 109 21.72 -12.08 -15.94
N ARG A 110 22.41 -10.94 -16.03
CA ARG A 110 22.10 -9.86 -16.99
C ARG A 110 22.14 -10.28 -18.47
N THR A 111 22.89 -11.31 -18.81
CA THR A 111 23.04 -11.84 -20.17
C THR A 111 21.97 -12.88 -20.52
N ASP A 112 21.16 -13.31 -19.56
CA ASP A 112 20.11 -14.31 -19.75
C ASP A 112 18.85 -13.65 -20.36
N VAL A 113 18.69 -13.89 -21.66
CA VAL A 113 17.63 -13.28 -22.48
C VAL A 113 16.26 -13.88 -22.15
N ASP A 114 16.20 -15.14 -21.71
CA ASP A 114 14.94 -15.79 -21.33
C ASP A 114 14.36 -15.15 -20.06
N ARG A 115 15.22 -14.78 -19.11
CA ARG A 115 14.81 -14.04 -17.90
C ARG A 115 14.37 -12.62 -18.20
N LEU A 116 14.99 -11.97 -19.18
CA LEU A 116 14.55 -10.65 -19.66
C LEU A 116 13.17 -10.73 -20.31
N ARG A 117 12.92 -11.79 -21.08
CA ARG A 117 11.62 -12.02 -21.73
C ARG A 117 10.52 -12.28 -20.70
N ALA A 118 10.78 -13.10 -19.67
CA ALA A 118 9.84 -13.35 -18.59
C ALA A 118 9.49 -12.08 -17.79
N LEU A 119 10.48 -11.21 -17.54
CA LEU A 119 10.23 -9.90 -16.92
C LEU A 119 9.38 -9.00 -17.81
N HIS A 120 9.65 -8.96 -19.11
CA HIS A 120 8.90 -8.15 -20.07
C HIS A 120 7.44 -8.62 -20.19
N GLU A 121 7.21 -9.94 -20.24
CA GLU A 121 5.87 -10.54 -20.29
C GLU A 121 5.06 -10.22 -19.03
N ALA A 122 5.65 -10.39 -17.84
CA ALA A 122 4.99 -10.05 -16.59
C ALA A 122 4.64 -8.55 -16.46
N ILE A 123 5.44 -7.67 -17.06
CA ILE A 123 5.13 -6.23 -17.13
C ILE A 123 3.98 -5.97 -18.12
N GLY A 124 3.98 -6.65 -19.27
CA GLY A 124 2.94 -6.56 -20.29
C GLY A 124 1.56 -6.97 -19.75
N GLU A 125 1.48 -8.16 -19.14
CA GLU A 125 0.26 -8.65 -18.49
C GLU A 125 -0.25 -7.67 -17.43
N CYS A 126 0.64 -7.05 -16.65
CA CYS A 126 0.24 -6.11 -15.61
C CYS A 126 -0.32 -4.79 -16.18
N LEU A 127 0.11 -4.39 -17.38
CA LEU A 127 -0.37 -3.18 -18.05
C LEU A 127 -1.70 -3.41 -18.76
N GLU A 128 -1.89 -4.56 -19.40
CA GLU A 128 -3.13 -4.91 -20.12
C GLU A 128 -4.31 -5.09 -19.16
N ASP A 129 -4.11 -5.78 -18.03
CA ASP A 129 -5.12 -5.95 -16.97
C ASP A 129 -5.58 -4.60 -16.37
N SER A 130 -4.65 -3.64 -16.28
CA SER A 130 -4.94 -2.30 -15.75
C SER A 130 -5.80 -1.47 -16.71
N THR A 131 -5.68 -1.72 -18.02
CA THR A 131 -6.53 -1.06 -19.04
C THR A 131 -7.92 -1.68 -19.15
N GLU A 132 -8.06 -2.98 -18.88
CA GLU A 132 -9.34 -3.68 -18.95
C GLU A 132 -10.24 -3.35 -17.73
N THR A 133 -9.64 -3.14 -16.56
CA THR A 133 -10.37 -2.76 -15.33
C THR A 133 -10.91 -1.31 -15.38
N ALA A 134 -10.30 -0.44 -16.18
CA ALA A 134 -10.71 0.97 -16.33
C ALA A 134 -11.84 1.20 -17.34
N SER A 135 -12.23 0.17 -18.10
CA SER A 135 -13.18 0.28 -19.22
C SER A 135 -14.52 -0.42 -18.98
N ARG A 136 -14.84 -0.75 -17.72
CA ARG A 136 -16.07 -1.45 -17.31
C ARG A 136 -16.95 -0.62 -16.38
#